data_AF-A0A2D5MUP3-F1
#
_entry.id   AF-A0A2D5MUP3-F1
#
_cell.length_a   1.000
_cell.length_b   1.000
_cell.length_c   1.000
_cell.angle_alpha   90.00
_cell.angle_beta   90.00
_cell.angle_gamma   90.00
#
_symmetry.space_group_name_H-M   'P 1'
#
loop_
_entity.id
_entity.type
_entity.pdbx_description
1 polymer ?
#
loop_
_entity_poly.entity_id
_entity_poly.type
_entity_poly.pdbx_seq_one_letter_code
_entity_poly.pdbx_strand_id
1 'polypeptide(L)'
;MNRFDIVNKEEGDEESATLLSTVRPSRTQNSVYQQMACEALGALFLTATIAMKADALGIGAMLAVMVFAFGHISGAHLNPAVTLAVAIRGKIGWLRAALYLLAQIAGAFLGALVPMLVLDDVGDKIAFPKRGDDVSILAALTVETVFTLALALVVLNVATTKAQEGNS
;
A
#
# COMPACT_ATOMS: atom_id res chain seq x y z
N MET A 1 10.46 -19.64 -49.00
CA MET A 1 11.35 -19.13 -47.93
C MET A 1 12.39 -20.20 -47.70
N ASN A 2 13.67 -19.90 -47.93
CA ASN A 2 14.71 -20.91 -47.88
C ASN A 2 15.34 -20.98 -46.49
N ARG A 3 15.98 -22.11 -46.16
CA ARG A 3 16.59 -22.36 -44.85
C ARG A 3 17.59 -21.27 -44.42
N PHE A 4 18.20 -20.60 -45.39
CA PHE A 4 19.11 -19.48 -45.17
C PHE A 4 18.39 -18.22 -44.64
N ASP A 5 17.17 -17.96 -45.11
CA ASP A 5 16.36 -16.82 -44.67
C ASP A 5 15.82 -17.01 -43.26
N ILE A 6 15.63 -18.26 -42.83
CA ILE A 6 15.16 -18.61 -41.48
C ILE A 6 16.28 -18.40 -40.45
N VAL A 7 17.51 -18.84 -40.76
CA VAL A 7 18.66 -18.70 -39.85
C VAL A 7 19.00 -17.23 -39.61
N ASN A 8 19.05 -16.39 -40.65
CA ASN A 8 19.33 -14.97 -40.50
C ASN A 8 18.24 -14.23 -39.70
N LYS A 9 16.99 -14.71 -39.77
CA LYS A 9 15.89 -14.15 -39.01
C LYS A 9 15.99 -14.51 -37.52
N GLU A 10 16.29 -15.78 -37.20
CA GLU A 10 16.47 -16.19 -35.79
C GLU A 10 17.68 -15.53 -35.15
N GLU A 11 18.78 -15.35 -35.89
CA GLU A 11 19.98 -14.67 -35.41
C GLU A 11 19.73 -13.18 -35.13
N GLY A 12 18.96 -12.50 -36.01
CA GLY A 12 18.52 -11.12 -35.79
C GLY A 12 17.50 -10.95 -34.66
N ASP A 13 16.65 -11.95 -34.43
CA ASP A 13 15.68 -11.97 -33.33
C ASP A 13 16.39 -12.23 -31.97
N GLU A 14 17.42 -13.08 -31.92
CA GLU A 14 18.25 -13.31 -30.74
C GLU A 14 19.13 -12.10 -30.39
N GLU A 15 19.72 -11.45 -31.40
CA GLU A 15 20.48 -10.21 -31.20
C GLU A 15 19.55 -9.10 -30.69
N SER A 16 18.38 -8.94 -31.30
CA SER A 16 17.37 -7.99 -30.82
C SER A 16 16.91 -8.27 -29.38
N ALA A 17 16.68 -9.54 -29.02
CA ALA A 17 16.31 -9.94 -27.67
C ALA A 17 17.43 -9.67 -26.64
N THR A 18 18.69 -9.89 -27.04
CA THR A 18 19.88 -9.62 -26.22
C THR A 18 20.07 -8.12 -26.00
N LEU A 19 19.91 -7.31 -27.05
CA LEU A 19 19.99 -5.85 -27.01
C LEU A 19 18.84 -5.23 -26.18
N LEU A 20 17.64 -5.81 -26.23
CA LEU A 20 16.52 -5.41 -25.38
C LEU A 20 16.70 -5.78 -23.90
N SER A 21 17.52 -6.80 -23.60
CA SER A 21 17.82 -7.18 -22.21
C SER A 21 18.86 -6.29 -21.54
N THR A 22 19.79 -5.73 -22.31
CA THR A 22 20.89 -4.88 -21.83
C THR A 22 20.49 -3.41 -21.68
N VAL A 23 19.45 -2.95 -22.38
CA VAL A 23 18.90 -1.58 -22.31
C VAL A 23 17.68 -1.52 -21.38
N ARG A 24 17.65 -2.32 -20.30
CA ARG A 24 16.66 -2.08 -19.24
C ARG A 24 17.13 -0.87 -18.42
N PRO A 25 16.42 0.28 -18.47
CA PRO A 25 16.79 1.41 -17.62
C PRO A 25 16.76 0.97 -16.15
N SER A 26 17.77 1.38 -15.38
CA SER A 26 17.75 1.22 -13.94
C SER A 26 16.53 1.95 -13.40
N ARG A 27 15.54 1.19 -12.91
CA ARG A 27 14.31 1.72 -12.32
C ARG A 27 14.72 2.75 -11.27
N THR A 28 14.42 4.03 -11.48
CA THR A 28 14.72 5.11 -10.53
C THR A 28 14.03 4.76 -9.22
N GLN A 29 14.79 4.30 -8.23
CA GLN A 29 14.22 4.00 -6.92
C GLN A 29 13.86 5.32 -6.25
N ASN A 30 12.58 5.50 -5.92
CA ASN A 30 12.12 6.66 -5.16
C ASN A 30 12.87 6.78 -3.84
N SER A 31 13.17 8.00 -3.42
CA SER A 31 13.89 8.26 -2.18
C SER A 31 13.11 7.73 -0.98
N VAL A 32 13.82 7.19 0.02
CA VAL A 32 13.20 6.68 1.26
C VAL A 32 12.36 7.77 1.96
N TYR A 33 12.80 9.03 1.89
CA TYR A 33 12.05 10.16 2.44
C TYR A 33 10.71 10.38 1.73
N GLN A 34 10.66 10.23 0.40
CA GLN A 34 9.42 10.34 -0.37
C GLN A 34 8.46 9.21 -0.01
N GLN A 35 8.98 8.00 0.15
CA GLN A 35 8.19 6.85 0.57
C GLN A 35 7.59 7.06 1.96
N MET A 36 8.40 7.49 2.94
CA MET A 36 7.92 7.78 4.30
C MET A 36 6.87 8.90 4.30
N ALA A 37 7.06 9.94 3.49
CA ALA A 37 6.07 11.01 3.36
C ALA A 37 4.73 10.49 2.80
N CYS A 38 4.76 9.62 1.79
CA CYS A 38 3.55 9.00 1.24
C CYS A 38 2.83 8.13 2.27
N GLU A 39 3.58 7.33 3.03
CA GLU A 39 3.02 6.48 4.09
C GLU A 39 2.39 7.30 5.21
N ALA A 40 3.04 8.39 5.64
CA ALA A 40 2.49 9.30 6.63
C ALA A 40 1.23 10.03 6.12
N LEU A 41 1.26 10.56 4.89
CA LEU A 41 0.13 11.27 4.30
C LEU A 41 -1.07 10.34 4.09
N GLY A 42 -0.85 9.13 3.57
CA GLY A 42 -1.93 8.16 3.41
C GLY A 42 -2.54 7.74 4.73
N ALA A 43 -1.72 7.46 5.76
CA ALA A 43 -2.22 7.14 7.11
C ALA A 43 -2.98 8.32 7.75
N LEU A 44 -2.54 9.56 7.51
CA LEU A 44 -3.23 10.77 7.95
C LEU A 44 -4.63 10.85 7.34
N PHE A 45 -4.76 10.78 6.01
CA PHE A 45 -6.05 10.90 5.34
C PHE A 45 -7.00 9.77 5.69
N LEU A 46 -6.50 8.54 5.81
CA LEU A 46 -7.31 7.40 6.25
C LEU A 46 -7.83 7.58 7.67
N THR A 47 -6.95 7.98 8.60
CA THR A 47 -7.35 8.18 10.00
C THR A 47 -8.31 9.34 10.14
N ALA A 48 -8.09 10.45 9.44
CA ALA A 48 -9.01 11.59 9.42
C ALA A 48 -10.38 11.19 8.88
N THR A 49 -10.42 10.40 7.79
CA THR A 49 -11.67 9.92 7.18
C THR A 49 -12.48 9.05 8.14
N ILE A 50 -11.81 8.11 8.81
CA ILE A 50 -12.42 7.27 9.85
C ILE A 50 -12.92 8.14 11.01
N ALA A 51 -12.04 9.01 11.53
CA ALA A 51 -12.35 9.86 12.68
C ALA A 51 -13.53 10.80 12.39
N MET A 52 -13.73 11.24 11.15
CA MET A 52 -14.88 12.04 10.72
C MET A 52 -16.14 11.22 10.42
N LYS A 53 -16.22 9.96 10.88
CA LYS A 53 -17.39 9.07 10.75
C LYS A 53 -17.84 8.83 9.30
N ALA A 54 -16.89 8.77 8.36
CA ALA A 54 -17.19 8.27 7.02
C ALA A 54 -17.74 6.83 7.10
N ASP A 55 -18.66 6.49 6.19
CA ASP A 55 -19.20 5.16 6.07
C ASP A 55 -18.17 4.19 5.45
N ALA A 56 -18.51 2.90 5.40
CA ALA A 56 -17.61 1.87 4.88
C ALA A 56 -17.18 2.15 3.43
N LEU A 57 -18.07 2.71 2.61
CA LEU A 57 -17.77 3.07 1.23
C LEU A 57 -16.80 4.26 1.16
N GLY A 58 -17.01 5.29 1.98
CA GLY A 58 -16.12 6.44 2.07
C GLY A 58 -14.70 6.07 2.53
N ILE A 59 -14.59 5.19 3.53
CA ILE A 59 -13.29 4.69 4.00
C ILE A 59 -12.60 3.88 2.88
N GLY A 60 -13.33 2.99 2.22
CA GLY A 60 -12.79 2.20 1.10
C GLY A 60 -12.38 3.05 -0.09
N ALA A 61 -13.17 4.07 -0.44
CA ALA A 61 -12.86 5.01 -1.51
C ALA A 61 -11.61 5.84 -1.20
N MET A 62 -11.47 6.34 0.03
CA MET A 62 -10.27 7.06 0.44
C MET A 62 -9.02 6.17 0.32
N LEU A 63 -9.10 4.92 0.79
CA LEU A 63 -8.01 3.96 0.62
C LEU A 63 -7.64 3.76 -0.85
N ALA A 64 -8.61 3.57 -1.73
CA ALA A 64 -8.38 3.42 -3.16
C ALA A 64 -7.67 4.65 -3.76
N VAL A 65 -8.11 5.86 -3.41
CA VAL A 65 -7.48 7.11 -3.87
C VAL A 65 -6.04 7.20 -3.41
N MET A 66 -5.74 6.89 -2.14
CA MET A 66 -4.37 6.92 -1.62
C MET A 66 -3.48 5.84 -2.27
N VAL A 67 -4.02 4.66 -2.55
CA VAL A 67 -3.30 3.61 -3.29
C VAL A 67 -2.97 4.06 -4.71
N PHE A 68 -3.91 4.69 -5.42
CA PHE A 68 -3.63 5.24 -6.75
C PHE A 68 -2.60 6.37 -6.71
N ALA A 69 -2.69 7.25 -5.72
CA ALA A 69 -1.77 8.38 -5.57
C ALA A 69 -0.34 7.94 -5.23
N PHE A 70 -0.17 6.95 -4.34
CA PHE A 70 1.12 6.66 -3.73
C PHE A 70 1.69 5.27 -4.01
N GLY A 71 0.91 4.38 -4.65
CA GLY A 71 1.32 2.99 -4.92
C GLY A 71 2.64 2.88 -5.67
N HIS A 72 2.86 3.73 -6.67
CA HIS A 72 4.10 3.76 -7.45
C HIS A 72 5.32 4.33 -6.69
N ILE A 73 5.08 5.01 -5.55
CA ILE A 73 6.14 5.63 -4.74
C ILE A 73 6.55 4.71 -3.60
N SER A 74 5.62 4.37 -2.69
CA SER A 74 5.89 3.58 -1.48
C SER A 74 5.34 2.15 -1.53
N GLY A 75 4.56 1.79 -2.55
CA GLY A 75 3.72 0.60 -2.52
C GLY A 75 2.40 0.81 -1.75
N ALA A 76 2.17 2.02 -1.22
CA ALA A 76 0.99 2.42 -0.46
C ALA A 76 0.56 1.36 0.56
N HIS A 77 1.45 1.04 1.50
CA HIS A 77 1.11 0.08 2.56
C HIS A 77 0.05 0.66 3.50
N LEU A 78 0.24 1.92 3.90
CA LEU A 78 -0.65 2.80 4.67
C LEU A 78 -1.21 2.19 5.97
N ASN A 79 -0.68 1.04 6.39
CA ASN A 79 -1.17 0.22 7.48
C ASN A 79 0.00 -0.63 8.03
N PRO A 80 0.26 -0.62 9.35
CA PRO A 80 1.31 -1.42 9.96
C PRO A 80 1.21 -2.93 9.70
N ALA A 81 0.00 -3.50 9.71
CA ALA A 81 -0.22 -4.92 9.46
C ALA A 81 0.07 -5.29 7.99
N VAL A 82 -0.26 -4.40 7.05
CA VAL A 82 0.07 -4.57 5.63
C VAL A 82 1.59 -4.50 5.44
N THR A 83 2.26 -3.50 6.03
CA THR A 83 3.72 -3.41 5.99
C THR A 83 4.39 -4.66 6.53
N LEU A 84 3.90 -5.19 7.65
CA LEU A 84 4.40 -6.43 8.23
C LEU A 84 4.20 -7.62 7.30
N ALA A 85 3.02 -7.76 6.68
CA ALA A 85 2.76 -8.83 5.71
C ALA A 85 3.70 -8.78 4.49
N VAL A 86 3.97 -7.56 3.97
CA VAL A 86 4.91 -7.36 2.86
C VAL A 86 6.36 -7.65 3.29
N ALA A 87 6.73 -7.31 4.54
CA ALA A 87 8.04 -7.61 5.11
C ALA A 87 8.26 -9.11 5.29
N ILE A 88 7.26 -9.84 5.83
CA ILE A 88 7.27 -11.30 5.95
C ILE A 88 7.43 -11.96 4.57
N ARG A 89 6.80 -11.39 3.53
CA ARG A 89 6.96 -11.86 2.15
C ARG A 89 8.32 -11.54 1.52
N GLY A 90 9.17 -10.77 2.20
CA GLY A 90 10.50 -10.39 1.72
C GLY A 90 10.49 -9.34 0.61
N LYS A 91 9.42 -8.54 0.51
CA LYS A 91 9.26 -7.53 -0.55
C LYS A 91 9.65 -6.11 -0.10
N ILE A 92 9.91 -5.95 1.19
CA ILE A 92 10.51 -4.75 1.79
C ILE A 92 11.54 -5.20 2.84
N GLY A 93 12.65 -4.48 2.96
CA GLY A 93 13.65 -4.77 4.00
C GLY A 93 13.13 -4.35 5.39
N TRP A 94 13.48 -5.12 6.43
CA TRP A 94 12.99 -4.91 7.80
C TRP A 94 13.25 -3.50 8.36
N LEU A 95 14.40 -2.89 8.06
CA LEU A 95 14.68 -1.51 8.47
C LEU A 95 13.71 -0.52 7.82
N ARG A 96 13.43 -0.70 6.52
CA ARG A 96 12.49 0.17 5.80
C ARG A 96 11.05 -0.07 6.27
N ALA A 97 10.68 -1.31 6.58
CA ALA A 97 9.41 -1.63 7.20
C ALA A 97 9.24 -0.89 8.55
N ALA A 98 10.27 -0.89 9.41
CA ALA A 98 10.22 -0.15 10.67
C ALA A 98 10.04 1.36 10.45
N LEU A 99 10.72 1.95 9.45
CA LEU A 99 10.53 3.36 9.09
C LEU A 99 9.12 3.65 8.58
N TYR A 100 8.52 2.75 7.81
CA TYR A 100 7.13 2.86 7.37
C TYR A 100 6.18 2.84 8.56
N LEU A 101 6.38 1.92 9.52
CA LEU A 101 5.57 1.86 10.74
C LEU A 101 5.60 3.19 11.50
N LEU A 102 6.78 3.77 11.68
CA LEU A 102 6.93 5.07 12.36
C LEU A 102 6.22 6.20 11.60
N ALA A 103 6.38 6.24 10.27
CA ALA A 103 5.71 7.22 9.42
C ALA A 103 4.17 7.08 9.48
N GLN A 104 3.66 5.85 9.41
CA GLN A 104 2.24 5.54 9.50
C GLN A 104 1.65 5.95 10.86
N ILE A 105 2.33 5.65 11.96
CA ILE A 105 1.89 6.04 13.31
C ILE A 105 1.87 7.57 13.45
N ALA A 106 2.91 8.25 12.96
CA ALA A 106 2.96 9.72 12.99
C ALA A 106 1.83 10.34 12.14
N GLY A 107 1.60 9.80 10.93
CA GLY A 107 0.50 10.18 10.06
C GLY A 107 -0.87 9.98 10.70
N ALA A 108 -1.11 8.81 11.29
CA ALA A 108 -2.36 8.50 11.97
C ALA A 108 -2.62 9.43 13.16
N PHE A 109 -1.59 9.75 13.95
CA PHE A 109 -1.70 10.72 15.04
C PHE A 109 -2.14 12.10 14.52
N LEU A 110 -1.51 12.59 13.44
CA LEU A 110 -1.91 13.85 12.81
C LEU A 110 -3.32 13.79 12.23
N GLY A 111 -3.70 12.66 11.63
CA GLY A 111 -5.04 12.43 11.08
C GLY A 111 -6.14 12.48 12.16
N ALA A 112 -5.85 11.97 13.36
CA ALA A 112 -6.77 12.03 14.49
C ALA A 112 -6.98 13.46 15.02
N LEU A 113 -6.05 14.39 14.76
CA LEU A 113 -6.19 15.79 15.13
C LEU A 113 -7.04 16.59 14.14
N VAL A 114 -7.17 16.16 12.89
CA VAL A 114 -7.94 16.86 11.84
C VAL A 114 -9.38 17.23 12.30
N PRO A 115 -10.21 16.30 12.80
CA PRO A 115 -11.55 16.65 13.26
C PRO A 115 -11.55 17.66 14.43
N MET A 116 -10.51 17.68 15.27
CA MET A 116 -10.39 18.67 16.35
C MET A 116 -10.13 20.09 15.82
N LEU A 117 -9.57 20.21 14.62
CA LEU A 117 -9.29 21.49 13.98
C LEU A 117 -10.45 21.99 13.11
N VAL A 118 -11.28 21.08 12.60
CA VAL A 118 -12.33 21.39 11.62
C VAL A 118 -13.71 21.49 12.27
N LEU A 119 -13.95 20.77 13.37
CA LEU A 119 -15.25 20.77 14.04
C LEU A 119 -15.27 21.75 15.22
N ASP A 120 -16.24 22.65 15.24
CA ASP A 120 -16.46 23.59 16.35
C ASP A 120 -16.85 22.86 17.66
N ASP A 121 -17.52 21.72 17.52
CA ASP A 121 -17.89 20.85 18.64
C ASP A 121 -17.58 19.41 18.27
N VAL A 122 -16.58 18.88 18.96
CA VAL A 122 -15.96 17.58 18.70
C VAL A 122 -16.80 16.43 19.27
N GLY A 123 -17.42 16.64 20.44
CA GLY A 123 -18.24 15.71 21.22
C GLY A 123 -18.28 14.25 20.74
N ASP A 124 -19.48 13.76 20.44
CA ASP A 124 -19.70 12.42 19.89
C ASP A 124 -19.50 12.38 18.36
N LYS A 125 -18.93 13.41 17.74
CA LYS A 125 -18.78 13.49 16.28
C LYS A 125 -17.51 12.82 15.77
N ILE A 126 -16.57 12.50 16.66
CA ILE A 126 -15.39 11.69 16.33
C ILE A 126 -15.69 10.19 16.46
N ALA A 127 -15.27 9.41 15.48
CA ALA A 127 -15.23 7.96 15.60
C ALA A 127 -13.98 7.50 16.35
N PHE A 128 -14.18 6.60 17.31
CA PHE A 128 -13.11 5.85 17.96
C PHE A 128 -13.35 4.35 17.74
N PRO A 129 -12.28 3.55 17.57
CA PRO A 129 -12.43 2.10 17.55
C PRO A 129 -12.96 1.63 18.91
N LYS A 130 -14.26 1.33 18.98
CA LYS A 130 -14.94 0.81 20.16
C LYS A 130 -15.54 -0.55 19.81
N ARG A 131 -15.17 -1.58 20.58
CA ARG A 131 -15.84 -2.89 20.55
C ARG A 131 -17.29 -2.71 20.98
N GLY A 132 -18.23 -3.31 20.24
CA GLY A 132 -19.64 -3.35 20.62
C GLY A 132 -19.81 -4.01 21.99
N ASP A 133 -20.72 -3.50 22.82
CA ASP A 133 -20.84 -3.92 24.22
C ASP A 133 -21.14 -5.43 24.32
N ASP A 134 -21.92 -5.97 23.37
CA ASP A 134 -22.31 -7.40 23.26
C ASP A 134 -21.30 -8.31 22.52
N VAL A 135 -20.19 -7.77 22.03
CA VAL A 135 -19.22 -8.53 21.21
C VAL A 135 -18.09 -9.05 22.10
N SER A 136 -17.86 -10.36 22.18
CA SER A 136 -16.73 -10.89 22.97
C SER A 136 -15.37 -10.46 22.40
N ILE A 137 -14.33 -10.41 23.24
CA ILE A 137 -12.97 -10.09 22.80
C ILE A 137 -12.50 -11.08 21.72
N LEU A 138 -12.78 -12.37 21.90
CA LEU A 138 -12.40 -13.38 20.92
C LEU A 138 -13.10 -13.17 19.57
N ALA A 139 -14.38 -12.79 19.58
CA ALA A 139 -15.12 -12.46 18.37
C ALA A 139 -14.53 -11.22 17.68
N ALA A 140 -14.24 -10.16 18.44
CA ALA A 140 -13.62 -8.95 17.91
C ALA A 140 -12.25 -9.24 17.26
N LEU A 141 -11.37 -9.98 17.95
CA LEU A 141 -10.07 -10.38 17.42
C LEU A 141 -10.18 -11.25 16.17
N THR A 142 -11.17 -12.14 16.12
CA THR A 142 -11.41 -12.98 14.95
C THR A 142 -11.79 -12.13 13.74
N VAL A 143 -12.72 -11.20 13.93
CA VAL A 143 -13.15 -10.27 12.86
C VAL A 143 -12.00 -9.39 12.42
N GLU A 144 -11.27 -8.75 13.34
CA GLU A 144 -10.10 -7.93 13.01
C GLU A 144 -9.04 -8.72 12.25
N THR A 145 -8.79 -9.97 12.64
CA THR A 145 -7.83 -10.84 11.96
C THR A 145 -8.28 -11.16 10.54
N VAL A 146 -9.54 -11.59 10.35
CA VAL A 146 -10.08 -11.99 9.04
C VAL A 146 -10.09 -10.82 8.07
N PHE A 147 -10.57 -9.65 8.49
CA PHE A 147 -10.64 -8.47 7.61
C PHE A 147 -9.25 -7.88 7.33
N THR A 148 -8.36 -7.84 8.32
CA THR A 148 -6.98 -7.39 8.11
C THR A 148 -6.23 -8.35 7.18
N LEU A 149 -6.46 -9.66 7.33
CA LEU A 149 -5.90 -10.68 6.45
C LEU A 149 -6.43 -10.51 5.03
N ALA A 150 -7.74 -10.28 4.84
CA ALA A 150 -8.32 -10.05 3.53
C ALA A 150 -7.67 -8.83 2.83
N LEU A 151 -7.51 -7.71 3.54
CA LEU A 151 -6.81 -6.54 3.03
C LEU A 151 -5.36 -6.85 2.66
N ALA A 152 -4.61 -7.51 3.55
CA ALA A 152 -3.23 -7.88 3.31
C ALA A 152 -3.11 -8.83 2.10
N LEU A 153 -4.00 -9.81 1.96
CA LEU A 153 -4.02 -10.73 0.82
C LEU A 153 -4.27 -9.98 -0.49
N VAL A 154 -5.17 -8.99 -0.53
CA VAL A 154 -5.37 -8.16 -1.72
C VAL A 154 -4.09 -7.42 -2.08
N VAL A 155 -3.44 -6.77 -1.10
CA VAL A 155 -2.16 -6.07 -1.34
C VAL A 155 -1.09 -7.04 -1.84
N LEU A 156 -0.98 -8.22 -1.22
CA LEU A 156 0.00 -9.22 -1.63
C LEU A 156 -0.28 -9.78 -3.05
N ASN A 157 -1.53 -9.83 -3.48
CA ASN A 157 -1.88 -10.27 -4.84
C ASN A 157 -1.67 -9.17 -5.89
N VAL A 158 -1.98 -7.93 -5.55
CA VAL A 158 -1.95 -6.81 -6.51
C VAL A 158 -0.58 -6.14 -6.58
N ALA A 159 0.05 -5.82 -5.45
CA ALA A 159 1.27 -5.00 -5.43
C ALA A 159 2.57 -5.81 -5.57
N THR A 160 2.46 -7.13 -5.56
CA THR A 160 3.51 -7.97 -4.99
C THR A 160 3.71 -9.26 -5.79
N THR A 161 2.81 -9.58 -6.74
CA THR A 161 2.93 -10.74 -7.63
C THR A 161 3.88 -10.47 -8.81
N LYS A 162 4.52 -11.53 -9.32
CA LYS A 162 5.38 -11.44 -10.51
C LYS A 162 4.59 -11.05 -11.77
N ALA A 163 3.30 -11.39 -11.80
CA ALA A 163 2.37 -11.01 -12.87
C ALA A 163 2.16 -9.49 -13.01
N GLN A 164 2.61 -8.70 -12.04
CA GLN A 164 2.53 -7.24 -12.03
C GLN A 164 3.93 -6.58 -12.13
N GLU A 165 4.97 -7.35 -12.48
CA GLU A 165 6.29 -6.80 -12.77
C GLU A 165 6.21 -5.85 -13.97
N GLY A 166 6.32 -4.54 -13.72
CA GLY A 166 6.25 -3.48 -14.74
C GLY A 166 4.98 -2.63 -14.70
N ASN A 167 4.02 -2.91 -13.82
CA ASN A 167 2.77 -2.13 -13.69
C ASN A 167 2.90 -0.92 -12.73
N SER A 168 4.10 -0.35 -12.58
CA SER A 168 4.33 0.89 -11.81
C SER A 168 5.61 1.59 -12.26
#